data_AF-A0A956X5W4-F1
#
_entry.id   AF-A0A956X5W4-F1
#
_cell.length_a   1.000
_cell.length_b   1.000
_cell.length_c   1.000
_cell.angle_alpha   90.00
_cell.angle_beta   90.00
_cell.angle_gamma   90.00
#
_symmetry.space_group_name_H-M   'P 1'
#
loop_
_entity.id
_entity.type
_entity.pdbx_description
1 polymer ?
#
loop_
_entity_poly.entity_id
_entity_poly.type
_entity_poly.pdbx_seq_one_letter_code
_entity_poly.pdbx_strand_id
1 'polypeptide(L)'
;MMTTFSARCPACQTMIRFESTPELGTFIVCEECEAELEVVSLRPLKLSWVDEDEFEDYDDYEFDEEDFAEFEEESYDDFDDDDDDY
;
A
#
# COMPACT_ATOMS: atom_id res chain seq x y z
N MET A 1 -29.28 -0.11 -14.71
CA MET A 1 -28.49 0.79 -15.56
C MET A 1 -27.11 0.17 -15.65
N MET A 2 -26.65 -0.22 -16.84
CA MET A 2 -25.29 -0.75 -17.01
C MET A 2 -24.35 0.46 -16.98
N THR A 3 -23.67 0.66 -15.85
CA THR A 3 -22.66 1.71 -15.70
C THR A 3 -21.43 1.30 -16.51
N THR A 4 -21.22 1.93 -17.65
CA THR A 4 -20.00 1.75 -18.44
C THR A 4 -18.89 2.60 -17.85
N PHE A 5 -17.78 1.98 -17.48
CA PHE A 5 -16.58 2.69 -17.04
C PHE A 5 -15.70 2.98 -18.25
N SER A 6 -15.18 4.20 -18.33
CA SER A 6 -14.34 4.63 -19.44
C SER A 6 -13.33 5.68 -19.01
N ALA A 7 -12.11 5.58 -19.53
CA ALA A 7 -11.05 6.56 -19.34
C ALA A 7 -10.35 6.82 -20.67
N ARG A 8 -9.62 7.94 -20.76
CA ARG A 8 -8.77 8.22 -21.93
C ARG A 8 -7.38 7.66 -21.68
N CYS A 9 -6.83 6.99 -22.69
CA CYS A 9 -5.43 6.63 -22.73
C CYS A 9 -4.59 7.92 -22.68
N PRO A 10 -3.64 8.05 -21.74
CA PRO A 10 -2.82 9.25 -21.63
C PRO A 10 -1.74 9.34 -22.74
N ALA A 11 -1.41 8.22 -23.40
CA ALA A 11 -0.44 8.18 -24.51
C ALA A 11 -1.04 8.57 -25.87
N CYS A 12 -2.16 7.95 -26.29
CA CYS A 12 -2.75 8.14 -27.62
C CYS A 12 -4.11 8.86 -27.62
N GLN A 13 -4.65 9.19 -26.44
CA GLN A 13 -5.94 9.86 -26.24
C GLN A 13 -7.20 9.04 -26.63
N THR A 14 -7.05 7.77 -27.03
CA THR A 14 -8.19 6.87 -27.29
C THR A 14 -9.01 6.63 -26.03
N MET A 15 -10.32 6.42 -26.20
CA MET A 15 -11.22 6.03 -25.12
C MET A 15 -11.16 4.52 -24.86
N ILE A 16 -10.69 4.14 -23.68
CA ILE A 16 -10.68 2.77 -23.18
C ILE A 16 -11.99 2.53 -22.44
N ARG A 17 -12.64 1.39 -22.73
CA ARG A 17 -13.89 0.97 -22.08
C ARG A 17 -13.64 -0.29 -21.28
N PHE A 18 -14.18 -0.34 -20.06
CA PHE A 18 -14.04 -1.48 -19.18
C PHE A 18 -15.34 -2.29 -19.21
N GLU A 19 -15.22 -3.61 -19.31
CA GLU A 19 -16.36 -4.53 -19.28
C GLU A 19 -16.97 -4.65 -17.87
N SER A 20 -16.12 -4.49 -16.85
CA SER A 20 -16.44 -4.56 -15.43
C SER A 20 -16.00 -3.28 -14.72
N THR A 21 -16.33 -3.16 -13.42
CA THR A 21 -15.83 -2.07 -12.58
C THR A 21 -14.32 -2.22 -12.42
N PRO A 22 -13.51 -1.24 -12.87
CA PRO A 22 -12.07 -1.29 -12.67
C PRO A 22 -11.72 -1.15 -11.19
N GLU A 23 -10.64 -1.81 -10.78
CA GLU A 23 -10.09 -1.73 -9.43
C GLU A 23 -8.84 -0.83 -9.45
N LEU A 24 -8.61 -0.13 -8.34
CA LEU A 24 -7.39 0.67 -8.17
C LEU A 24 -6.17 -0.25 -8.19
N GLY A 25 -5.08 0.14 -8.85
CA GLY A 25 -3.89 -0.69 -9.00
C GLY A 25 -3.96 -1.75 -10.10
N THR A 26 -5.07 -1.81 -10.86
CA THR A 26 -5.18 -2.76 -11.97
C THR A 26 -4.40 -2.28 -13.19
N PHE A 27 -3.64 -3.20 -13.78
CA PHE A 27 -2.92 -2.99 -15.04
C PHE A 27 -3.78 -3.32 -16.26
N ILE A 28 -3.71 -2.46 -17.26
CA ILE A 28 -4.40 -2.62 -18.54
C ILE A 28 -3.48 -2.19 -19.69
N VAL A 29 -3.63 -2.83 -20.85
CA VAL A 29 -2.88 -2.48 -22.06
C VAL A 29 -3.81 -1.76 -23.02
N CYS A 30 -3.38 -0.61 -23.56
CA CYS A 30 -4.14 0.09 -24.58
C CYS A 30 -4.07 -0.66 -25.92
N GLU A 31 -5.22 -1.06 -26.47
CA GLU A 31 -5.29 -1.81 -27.74
C GLU A 31 -4.82 -1.01 -28.98
N GLU A 32 -4.78 0.33 -28.90
CA GLU A 32 -4.40 1.19 -30.03
C GLU A 32 -2.91 1.53 -30.09
N CYS A 33 -2.26 1.67 -28.94
CA CYS A 33 -0.86 2.10 -28.86
C CYS A 33 0.02 1.19 -28.00
N GLU A 34 -0.53 0.07 -27.52
CA GLU A 34 0.16 -0.96 -26.76
C GLU A 34 0.81 -0.45 -25.47
N ALA A 35 0.37 0.72 -24.97
CA ALA A 35 0.87 1.29 -23.73
C ALA A 35 0.32 0.52 -22.53
N GLU A 36 1.21 0.14 -21.62
CA GLU A 36 0.90 -0.44 -20.32
C GLU A 36 0.53 0.69 -19.35
N LEU A 37 -0.66 0.58 -18.76
CA LEU A 37 -1.28 1.62 -17.94
C LEU A 37 -1.85 1.03 -16.65
N GLU A 38 -1.89 1.83 -15.60
CA GLU A 38 -2.46 1.48 -14.29
C GLU A 38 -3.64 2.37 -13.93
N VAL A 39 -4.65 1.80 -13.27
CA VAL A 39 -5.78 2.53 -12.69
C VAL A 39 -5.37 3.22 -11.39
N VAL A 40 -5.15 4.53 -11.46
CA VAL A 40 -4.71 5.38 -10.32
C VAL A 40 -5.84 6.16 -9.63
N SER A 41 -7.06 6.15 -10.18
CA SER A 41 -8.24 6.77 -9.54
C SER A 41 -9.53 6.23 -10.14
N LEU A 42 -10.57 6.05 -9.33
CA LEU A 42 -11.88 5.52 -9.75
C LEU A 42 -12.96 6.61 -9.97
N ARG A 43 -12.80 7.82 -9.39
CA ARG A 43 -13.81 8.89 -9.45
C ARG A 43 -13.17 10.29 -9.53
N PRO A 44 -12.93 10.84 -10.74
CA PRO A 44 -13.15 10.22 -12.06
C PRO A 44 -12.14 9.09 -12.32
N LEU A 45 -12.50 8.16 -13.21
CA LEU A 45 -11.60 7.10 -13.64
C LEU A 45 -10.38 7.71 -14.35
N LYS A 46 -9.17 7.42 -13.87
CA LYS A 46 -7.92 7.90 -14.45
C LYS A 46 -6.92 6.77 -14.59
N LEU A 47 -6.10 6.87 -15.62
CA LEU A 47 -5.02 5.95 -15.95
C LEU A 47 -3.68 6.69 -15.93
N SER A 48 -2.65 6.05 -15.41
CA SER A 48 -1.25 6.49 -15.50
C SER A 48 -0.43 5.41 -16.21
N TRP A 49 0.79 5.75 -16.61
CA TRP A 49 1.78 4.75 -17.02
C TRP A 49 2.18 3.91 -15.81
N VAL A 50 2.54 2.65 -16.06
CA VAL A 50 3.13 1.80 -15.03
C VAL A 50 4.52 2.35 -14.73
N ASP A 51 4.73 2.87 -13.53
CA ASP A 51 6.05 3.23 -13.06
C ASP A 51 6.72 1.95 -12.53
N GLU A 52 7.77 1.48 -13.20
CA GLU A 52 8.53 0.28 -12.81
C GLU A 52 9.30 0.48 -11.48
N ASP A 53 9.39 1.73 -10.99
CA ASP A 53 10.23 2.14 -9.87
C ASP A 53 9.51 2.24 -8.50
N GLU A 54 8.20 1.96 -8.39
CA GLU A 54 7.44 2.11 -7.13
C GLU A 54 7.53 0.91 -6.15
N PHE A 55 8.33 -0.12 -6.47
CA PHE A 55 8.54 -1.31 -5.63
C PHE A 55 9.84 -1.29 -4.79
N GLU A 56 10.47 -0.13 -4.60
CA GLU A 56 11.70 0.00 -3.79
C GLU A 56 11.51 0.85 -2.53
N ASP A 57 10.57 0.55 -1.60
CA ASP A 57 10.73 1.01 -0.19
C ASP A 57 9.72 0.45 0.84
N TYR A 58 9.66 -0.86 1.08
CA TYR A 58 8.89 -1.36 2.25
C TYR A 58 9.50 -2.51 3.04
N ASP A 59 10.81 -2.76 2.88
CA ASP A 59 11.47 -3.91 3.53
C ASP A 59 12.83 -3.53 4.16
N ASP A 60 12.88 -2.39 4.88
CA ASP A 60 14.04 -2.02 5.71
C ASP A 60 13.64 -1.47 7.08
N TYR A 61 12.61 -2.05 7.70
CA TYR A 61 12.44 -1.93 9.15
C TYR A 61 13.04 -3.17 9.81
N GLU A 62 14.37 -3.16 9.97
CA GLU A 62 15.08 -4.10 10.83
C GLU A 62 14.59 -3.87 12.28
N PHE A 63 13.65 -4.70 12.73
CA PHE A 63 13.17 -4.69 14.11
C PHE A 63 14.31 -5.23 14.99
N ASP A 64 15.06 -4.32 15.60
CA ASP A 64 16.19 -4.66 16.47
C ASP A 64 15.67 -5.30 17.79
N GLU A 65 16.05 -6.54 18.06
CA GLU A 65 15.63 -7.30 19.24
C GLU A 65 16.15 -6.71 20.57
N GLU A 66 17.08 -5.74 20.55
CA GLU A 66 17.62 -5.14 21.78
C GLU A 66 16.65 -4.14 22.45
N ASP A 67 15.66 -3.60 21.73
CA ASP A 67 14.67 -2.63 22.27
C ASP A 67 13.66 -3.28 23.24
N PHE A 68 13.47 -4.61 23.18
CA PHE A 68 12.53 -5.32 24.05
C PHE A 68 13.09 -5.58 25.47
N ALA A 69 14.41 -5.64 25.61
CA ALA A 69 15.05 -6.05 26.87
C ALA A 69 15.08 -4.94 27.94
N GLU A 70 14.92 -3.67 27.56
CA GLU A 70 14.97 -2.54 28.51
C GLU A 70 13.66 -2.35 29.30
N PHE A 71 12.54 -2.93 28.85
CA PHE A 71 11.24 -2.73 29.49
C PHE A 71 10.94 -3.71 30.65
N GLU A 72 11.64 -4.84 30.76
CA GLU A 72 11.33 -5.86 31.77
C GLU A 72 12.06 -5.66 33.11
N GLU A 73 13.14 -4.88 33.18
CA GLU A 73 13.97 -4.77 34.40
C GLU A 73 13.45 -3.74 35.42
N GLU A 74 12.74 -2.68 35.01
CA GLU A 74 12.29 -1.59 35.89
C GLU A 74 10.87 -1.79 36.50
N SER A 75 10.47 -3.03 36.79
CA SER A 75 9.15 -3.30 37.39
C SER A 75 9.11 -4.24 38.60
N TYR A 76 10.27 -4.65 39.13
CA TYR A 76 10.36 -5.55 40.29
C TYR A 76 11.05 -4.93 41.52
N ASP A 77 10.96 -3.61 41.65
CA ASP A 77 11.49 -2.84 42.77
C ASP A 77 10.40 -2.13 43.58
N ASP A 78 9.21 -2.71 43.78
CA ASP A 78 8.26 -2.17 44.76
C ASP A 78 7.15 -3.15 45.21
N PHE A 79 7.48 -4.24 45.89
CA PHE A 79 6.50 -4.87 46.81
C PHE A 79 7.19 -5.47 48.05
N ASP A 80 7.20 -4.62 49.08
CA ASP A 80 7.07 -4.87 50.54
C ASP A 80 8.07 -5.85 51.20
N ASP A 81 9.04 -5.42 52.01
CA ASP A 81 8.95 -4.70 53.30
C ASP A 81 8.36 -5.57 54.44
N ASP A 82 9.12 -5.63 55.54
CA ASP A 82 8.72 -5.98 56.93
C ASP A 82 8.44 -7.46 57.30
N ASP A 83 9.41 -8.12 57.96
CA ASP A 83 9.38 -8.32 59.43
C ASP A 83 10.62 -9.10 59.92
N ASP A 84 11.29 -8.50 60.89
CA ASP A 84 12.56 -8.87 61.48
C ASP A 84 12.49 -9.99 62.55
N ASP A 85 13.67 -10.56 62.85
CA ASP A 85 14.13 -10.98 64.19
C ASP A 85 13.41 -12.13 64.96
N TYR A 86 13.99 -13.35 64.93
CA TYR A 86 14.58 -14.05 66.11
C TYR A 86 15.20 -15.43 65.79
#